data_AF-A0A9D4RGN9-F1
#
_entry.id   AF-A0A9D4RGN9-F1
#
_cell.length_a   1.000
_cell.length_b   1.000
_cell.length_c   1.000
_cell.angle_alpha   90.00
_cell.angle_beta   90.00
_cell.angle_gamma   90.00
#
_symmetry.space_group_name_H-M   'P 1'
#
loop_
_entity.id
_entity.type
_entity.pdbx_description
1 polymer ?
#
loop_
_entity_poly.entity_id
_entity_poly.type
_entity_poly.pdbx_seq_one_letter_code
_entity_poly.pdbx_strand_id
1 'polypeptide(L)'
;MREAALKAGIDGDRLMLAFESEVAAVWCTRNEITDHQVSDLRSTGAKYMVIDLGGGTADITVHEKNSNDSFKIIHKANGGAWGGHVVDEQFLGYLEKLYGKSVFNEFRRQNINDFFELIR
;
A
#
# COMPACT_ATOMS: atom_id res chain seq x y z
N MET A 1 -13.55 9.18 3.94
CA MET A 1 -12.84 9.86 2.84
C MET A 1 -13.68 10.92 2.13
N ARG A 2 -14.82 10.59 1.50
CA ARG A 2 -15.66 11.60 0.80
C ARG A 2 -16.07 12.78 1.68
N GLU A 3 -16.61 12.54 2.87
CA GLU A 3 -16.99 13.62 3.80
C GLU A 3 -15.81 14.49 4.23
N ALA A 4 -14.64 13.89 4.44
CA ALA A 4 -13.42 14.62 4.77
C ALA A 4 -12.98 15.53 3.61
N ALA A 5 -13.07 15.04 2.37
CA ALA A 5 -12.79 15.82 1.17
C ALA A 5 -13.75 17.02 1.03
N LEU A 6 -15.05 16.81 1.25
CA LEU A 6 -16.04 17.89 1.23
C LEU A 6 -15.78 18.94 2.31
N LYS A 7 -15.43 18.51 3.54
CA LYS A 7 -15.05 19.42 4.64
C LYS A 7 -13.79 20.22 4.34
N ALA A 8 -12.88 19.67 3.53
CA ALA A 8 -11.69 20.37 3.04
C ALA A 8 -11.98 21.31 1.85
N GLY A 9 -13.24 21.43 1.41
CA GLY A 9 -13.64 22.31 0.29
C GLY A 9 -13.43 21.72 -1.10
N ILE A 10 -13.21 20.40 -1.21
CA ILE A 10 -13.12 19.72 -2.51
C ILE A 10 -14.52 19.56 -3.08
N ASP A 11 -14.71 19.97 -4.33
CA ASP A 11 -15.96 19.84 -5.07
C ASP A 11 -16.37 18.36 -5.21
N GLY A 12 -17.55 18.03 -4.66
CA GLY A 12 -18.09 16.67 -4.65
C GLY A 12 -18.43 16.13 -6.02
N ASP A 13 -18.76 16.99 -6.98
CA ASP A 13 -19.09 16.62 -8.36
C ASP A 13 -17.83 16.26 -9.16
N ARG A 14 -16.67 16.72 -8.69
CA ARG A 14 -15.34 16.41 -9.25
C ARG A 14 -14.60 15.33 -8.45
N LEU A 15 -15.30 14.61 -7.58
CA LEU A 15 -14.71 13.63 -6.70
C LEU A 15 -15.16 12.20 -7.04
N MET A 16 -14.19 11.35 -7.38
CA MET A 16 -14.35 9.91 -7.51
C MET A 16 -13.48 9.21 -6.47
N LEU A 17 -14.04 8.22 -5.76
CA LEU A 17 -13.25 7.30 -4.95
C LEU A 17 -12.80 6.15 -5.83
N ALA A 18 -11.55 5.76 -5.71
CA ALA A 18 -10.96 4.62 -6.40
C ALA A 18 -10.11 3.82 -5.41
N PHE A 19 -9.93 2.53 -5.65
CA PHE A 19 -8.98 1.74 -4.88
C PHE A 19 -7.54 2.08 -5.31
N GLU A 20 -6.60 2.07 -4.37
CA GLU A 20 -5.18 2.38 -4.64
C GLU A 20 -4.61 1.45 -5.72
N SER A 21 -4.96 0.16 -5.65
CA SER A 21 -4.57 -0.86 -6.62
C SER A 21 -5.12 -0.62 -8.04
N GLU A 22 -6.32 -0.05 -8.19
CA GLU A 22 -6.91 0.30 -9.49
C GLU A 22 -6.18 1.50 -10.10
N VAL A 23 -5.86 2.50 -9.28
CA VAL A 23 -5.10 3.68 -9.72
C VAL A 23 -3.68 3.28 -10.14
N ALA A 24 -3.03 2.40 -9.37
CA ALA A 24 -1.73 1.83 -9.71
C ALA A 24 -1.77 1.06 -11.04
N ALA A 25 -2.79 0.22 -11.27
CA ALA A 25 -2.99 -0.49 -12.53
C ALA A 25 -3.09 0.47 -13.74
N VAL A 26 -3.87 1.55 -13.60
CA VAL A 26 -4.00 2.59 -14.64
C VAL A 26 -2.67 3.29 -14.90
N TRP A 27 -1.92 3.63 -13.85
CA TRP A 27 -0.62 4.29 -14.00
C TRP A 27 0.40 3.40 -14.72
N CYS A 28 0.56 2.15 -14.25
CA CYS A 28 1.58 1.24 -14.76
C CYS A 28 1.34 0.82 -16.21
N THR A 29 0.08 0.75 -16.64
CA THR A 29 -0.26 0.35 -18.01
C THR A 29 -0.17 1.50 -19.01
N ARG A 30 -0.42 2.75 -18.57
CA ARG A 30 -0.39 3.95 -19.41
C ARG A 30 1.00 4.56 -19.56
N ASN A 31 1.85 4.46 -18.55
CA ASN A 31 3.19 5.01 -18.58
C ASN A 31 4.21 3.99 -19.07
N GLU A 32 5.26 4.44 -19.77
CA GLU A 32 6.40 3.59 -20.15
C GLU A 32 7.18 3.24 -18.90
N ILE A 33 6.88 2.07 -18.33
CA ILE A 33 7.78 1.45 -17.37
C ILE A 33 8.93 0.88 -18.21
N THR A 34 10.09 1.52 -18.11
CA THR A 34 11.29 1.25 -18.92
C THR A 34 11.92 -0.13 -18.65
N ASP A 35 11.35 -0.91 -17.73
CA ASP A 35 11.78 -2.29 -17.51
C ASP A 35 11.14 -3.24 -18.52
N HIS A 36 11.97 -3.98 -19.24
CA HIS A 36 11.59 -4.94 -20.28
C HIS A 36 10.61 -6.03 -19.81
N GLN A 37 10.43 -6.21 -18.50
CA GLN A 37 9.51 -7.18 -17.90
C GLN A 37 8.04 -6.70 -17.86
N VAL A 38 7.79 -5.42 -18.13
CA VAL A 38 6.45 -4.80 -17.98
C VAL A 38 5.77 -4.52 -19.34
N SER A 39 6.48 -4.69 -20.46
CA SER A 39 5.92 -4.49 -21.81
C SER A 39 4.71 -5.39 -22.08
N ASP A 40 4.70 -6.61 -21.51
CA ASP A 40 3.63 -7.58 -21.67
C ASP A 40 2.31 -7.17 -20.99
N LEU A 41 2.34 -6.24 -20.02
CA LEU A 41 1.12 -5.76 -19.34
C LEU A 41 0.18 -5.00 -20.28
N ARG A 42 0.69 -4.50 -21.40
CA ARG A 42 -0.08 -3.72 -22.38
C ARG A 42 -0.76 -4.57 -23.43
N SER A 43 -0.44 -5.84 -23.51
CA SER A 43 -1.06 -6.77 -24.44
C SER A 43 -2.52 -7.01 -24.06
N THR A 44 -3.41 -7.03 -25.06
CA THR A 44 -4.80 -7.43 -24.84
C THR A 44 -4.83 -8.86 -24.29
N GLY A 45 -5.63 -9.10 -23.26
CA GLY A 45 -5.72 -10.38 -22.56
C GLY A 45 -4.60 -10.62 -21.54
N ALA A 46 -3.65 -9.67 -21.38
CA ALA A 46 -2.65 -9.75 -20.32
C ALA A 46 -3.34 -9.75 -18.96
N LYS A 47 -2.91 -10.67 -18.10
CA LYS A 47 -3.39 -10.79 -16.73
C LYS A 47 -2.27 -10.44 -15.78
N TYR A 48 -2.55 -9.56 -14.83
CA TYR A 48 -1.55 -9.10 -13.89
C TYR A 48 -2.17 -8.83 -12.53
N MET A 49 -1.33 -8.96 -11.51
CA MET A 49 -1.68 -8.72 -10.12
C MET A 49 -1.03 -7.42 -9.68
N VAL A 50 -1.82 -6.58 -9.03
CA VAL A 50 -1.31 -5.44 -8.26
C VAL A 50 -1.31 -5.85 -6.81
N ILE A 51 -0.15 -5.75 -6.17
CA ILE A 51 0.06 -5.98 -4.74
C ILE A 51 0.53 -4.66 -4.16
N ASP A 52 -0.36 -3.99 -3.46
CA ASP A 52 -0.07 -2.76 -2.73
C ASP A 52 0.28 -3.10 -1.29
N LEU A 53 1.51 -2.79 -0.87
CA LEU A 53 2.02 -3.11 0.46
C LEU A 53 2.27 -1.80 1.21
N GLY A 54 1.20 -1.29 1.82
CA GLY A 54 1.23 -0.07 2.61
C GLY A 54 1.71 -0.29 4.05
N GLY A 55 1.65 0.78 4.84
CA GLY A 55 1.96 0.71 6.27
C GLY A 55 0.89 -0.02 7.08
N GLY A 56 -0.39 0.16 6.74
CA GLY A 56 -1.52 -0.45 7.46
C GLY A 56 -2.05 -1.72 6.81
N THR A 57 -2.18 -1.71 5.48
CA THR A 57 -2.83 -2.78 4.72
C THR A 57 -1.92 -3.35 3.66
N ALA A 58 -2.20 -4.60 3.30
CA ALA A 58 -1.75 -5.18 2.04
C ALA A 58 -3.00 -5.42 1.18
N ASP A 59 -3.06 -4.83 0.00
CA ASP A 59 -4.21 -4.89 -0.91
C ASP A 59 -3.81 -5.57 -2.22
N ILE A 60 -4.51 -6.65 -2.56
CA ILE A 60 -4.21 -7.50 -3.71
C ILE A 60 -5.38 -7.48 -4.66
N THR A 61 -5.14 -7.11 -5.92
CA THR A 61 -6.16 -7.09 -6.97
C THR A 61 -5.61 -7.71 -8.24
N VAL A 62 -6.43 -8.46 -8.97
CA VAL A 62 -6.02 -9.07 -10.24
C VAL A 62 -6.85 -8.51 -11.38
N HIS A 63 -6.16 -8.04 -12.41
CA HIS A 63 -6.72 -7.39 -13.58
C HIS A 63 -6.44 -8.21 -14.84
N GLU A 64 -7.34 -8.07 -15.81
CA GLU A 64 -7.15 -8.49 -17.19
C GLU A 64 -7.33 -7.27 -18.11
N LYS A 65 -6.39 -7.05 -19.03
CA LYS A 65 -6.48 -5.94 -19.99
C LYS A 65 -7.43 -6.28 -21.12
N ASN A 66 -8.46 -5.46 -21.32
CA ASN A 66 -9.38 -5.57 -22.44
C ASN A 66 -8.80 -4.92 -23.71
N SER A 67 -9.39 -5.25 -24.86
CA SER A 67 -9.00 -4.71 -26.18
C SER A 67 -9.25 -3.21 -26.35
N ASN A 68 -10.09 -2.60 -25.51
CA ASN A 68 -10.44 -1.17 -25.53
C ASN A 68 -9.63 -0.34 -24.51
N ASP A 69 -8.47 -0.83 -24.08
CA ASP A 69 -7.62 -0.22 -23.04
C ASP A 69 -8.28 -0.05 -21.65
N SER A 70 -9.45 -0.66 -21.42
CA SER A 70 -10.02 -0.81 -20.07
C SER A 70 -9.48 -2.06 -19.37
N PHE A 71 -9.72 -2.15 -18.06
CA PHE A 71 -9.37 -3.32 -17.27
C PHE A 71 -10.61 -4.00 -16.74
N LYS A 72 -10.59 -5.33 -16.78
CA LYS A 72 -11.55 -6.17 -16.07
C LYS A 72 -10.91 -6.62 -14.76
N ILE A 73 -11.57 -6.33 -13.65
CA ILE A 73 -11.20 -6.90 -12.35
C ILE A 73 -11.65 -8.37 -12.36
N ILE A 74 -10.69 -9.29 -12.41
CA ILE A 74 -10.96 -10.73 -12.37
C ILE A 74 -10.95 -11.26 -10.93
N HIS A 75 -10.18 -10.64 -10.04
CA HIS A 75 -10.29 -10.82 -8.59
C HIS A 75 -10.33 -9.45 -7.92
N LYS A 76 -11.43 -9.19 -7.20
CA LYS A 76 -11.63 -7.94 -6.44
C LYS A 76 -10.52 -7.75 -5.43
N ALA A 77 -10.25 -6.48 -5.11
CA ALA A 77 -9.36 -6.10 -4.04
C ALA A 77 -9.68 -6.91 -2.77
N ASN A 78 -8.69 -7.68 -2.33
CA ASN A 78 -8.72 -8.42 -1.08
C ASN A 78 -7.42 -8.13 -0.34
N GLY A 79 -7.51 -8.03 0.98
CA GLY A 79 -6.43 -7.53 1.79
C GLY A 79 -6.71 -7.65 3.27
N GLY A 80 -5.69 -7.33 4.05
CA GLY A 80 -5.76 -7.39 5.51
C GLY A 80 -4.81 -6.41 6.16
N ALA A 81 -4.90 -6.31 7.49
CA ALA A 81 -3.97 -5.56 8.32
C ALA A 81 -2.62 -6.28 8.40
N TRP A 82 -1.92 -6.35 7.26
CA TRP A 82 -0.65 -7.03 7.04
C TRP A 82 0.42 -6.06 6.53
N GLY A 83 0.19 -4.75 6.67
CA GLY A 83 1.15 -3.74 6.28
C GLY A 83 2.39 -3.69 7.17
N GLY A 84 3.30 -2.77 6.84
CA GLY A 84 4.57 -2.59 7.55
C GLY A 84 4.45 -2.40 9.06
N HIS A 85 3.34 -1.84 9.54
CA HIS A 85 3.11 -1.65 10.97
C HIS A 85 3.18 -2.96 11.76
N VAL A 86 2.70 -4.07 11.20
CA VAL A 86 2.80 -5.38 11.85
C VAL A 86 4.27 -5.82 11.96
N VAL A 87 5.08 -5.50 10.95
CA VAL A 87 6.53 -5.77 10.97
C VAL A 87 7.19 -4.96 12.08
N ASP A 88 6.86 -3.67 12.19
CA ASP A 88 7.38 -2.80 13.26
C ASP A 88 7.03 -3.34 14.64
N GLU A 89 5.77 -3.75 14.85
CA GLU A 89 5.33 -4.34 16.13
C GLU A 89 6.08 -5.62 16.47
N GLN A 90 6.28 -6.53 15.50
CA GLN A 90 7.03 -7.75 15.73
C GLN A 90 8.50 -7.47 16.02
N PHE A 91 9.11 -6.50 15.32
CA PHE A 91 10.49 -6.10 15.54
C PHE A 91 10.68 -5.48 16.93
N LEU A 92 9.83 -4.53 17.32
CA LEU A 92 9.85 -3.93 18.65
C LEU A 92 9.59 -4.96 19.75
N GLY A 93 8.66 -5.90 19.52
CA GLY A 93 8.40 -7.01 20.44
C GLY A 93 9.59 -7.97 20.57
N TYR A 94 10.37 -8.17 19.50
CA TYR A 94 11.62 -8.92 19.56
C TYR A 94 12.68 -8.21 20.41
N LEU A 95 12.88 -6.91 20.21
CA LEU A 95 13.81 -6.10 21.01
C LEU A 95 13.42 -6.09 22.50
N GLU A 96 12.13 -5.99 22.80
CA GLU A 96 11.62 -6.07 24.17
C GLU A 96 11.95 -7.42 24.83
N LYS A 97 11.81 -8.53 24.09
CA LYS A 97 12.17 -9.88 24.57
C LYS A 97 13.68 -10.05 24.75
N LEU A 98 14.48 -9.45 23.87
CA LEU A 98 15.94 -9.59 23.89
C LEU A 98 16.58 -8.84 25.07
N TYR A 99 16.15 -7.59 25.31
CA TYR A 99 16.73 -6.73 26.34
C TYR A 99 15.95 -6.71 27.66
N GLY A 100 14.73 -7.25 27.64
CA GLY A 100 13.81 -7.22 28.77
C GLY A 100 12.95 -5.96 28.78
N LYS A 101 11.68 -6.15 29.13
CA LYS A 101 10.64 -5.10 29.08
C LYS A 101 10.97 -3.83 29.85
N SER A 102 11.59 -3.96 31.02
CA SER A 102 11.96 -2.80 31.85
C SER A 102 13.01 -1.93 31.15
N VAL A 103 14.10 -2.56 30.68
CA VAL A 103 15.21 -1.88 30.01
C VAL A 103 14.74 -1.22 28.70
N PHE A 104 13.95 -1.94 27.91
CA PHE A 104 13.46 -1.42 26.64
C PHE A 104 12.49 -0.24 26.83
N ASN A 105 11.59 -0.30 27.81
CA ASN A 105 10.70 0.83 28.12
C ASN A 105 11.45 2.05 28.67
N GLU A 106 12.50 1.83 29.48
CA GLU A 106 13.36 2.91 29.95
C GLU A 106 14.09 3.58 28.78
N PHE A 107 14.65 2.78 27.87
CA PHE A 107 15.25 3.28 26.63
C PHE A 107 14.27 4.15 25.83
N ARG A 108 13.05 3.66 25.57
CA ARG A 108 12.00 4.41 24.85
C ARG A 108 11.65 5.75 25.49
N ARG A 109 11.67 5.82 26.82
CA ARG A 109 11.27 7.00 27.59
C ARG A 109 12.40 8.03 27.69
N GLN A 110 13.64 7.59 27.90
CA GLN A 110 14.79 8.48 28.11
C GLN A 110 15.48 8.90 26.82
N ASN A 111 15.41 8.08 25.77
CA ASN A 111 16.15 8.27 24.52
C ASN A 111 15.17 8.37 23.34
N ILE A 112 14.23 9.31 23.41
CA ILE A 112 13.14 9.41 22.43
C ILE A 112 13.63 9.66 21.00
N ASN A 113 14.72 10.42 20.84
CA ASN A 113 15.32 10.67 19.52
C ASN A 113 15.91 9.38 18.93
N ASP A 114 16.67 8.63 19.72
CA ASP A 114 17.23 7.35 19.31
C ASP A 114 16.13 6.32 19.03
N PHE A 115 15.05 6.35 19.82
CA PHE A 115 13.88 5.52 19.56
C PHE A 115 13.18 5.90 18.24
N PHE A 116 13.07 7.19 17.92
CA PHE A 116 12.53 7.64 16.63
C PHE A 116 13.43 7.24 15.47
N GLU A 117 14.75 7.29 15.62
CA GLU A 117 15.69 6.77 14.61
C GLU A 117 15.57 5.25 14.43
N LEU A 118 15.31 4.51 15.52
CA LEU A 118 15.14 3.06 15.49
C LEU A 118 13.89 2.61 14.71
N ILE A 119 12.80 3.39 14.74
CA ILE A 119 11.51 3.05 14.10
C ILE A 119 11.29 3.75 12.75
N ARG A 120 12.36 4.30 12.17
CA ARG A 120 12.30 5.10 10.95
C ARG A 120 12.51 4.29 9.68
#